data_AF-G5K120-F1
#
_entry.id   AF-G5K120-F1
#
_cell.length_a   1.000
_cell.length_b   1.000
_cell.length_c   1.000
_cell.angle_alpha   90.00
_cell.angle_beta   90.00
_cell.angle_gamma   90.00
#
_symmetry.space_group_name_H-M   'P 1'
#
loop_
_entity.id
_entity.type
_entity.pdbx_description
1 polymer ?
#
loop_
_entity_poly.entity_id
_entity_poly.type
_entity_poly.pdbx_seq_one_letter_code
_entity_poly.pdbx_strand_id
1 'polypeptide(L)'
;MIFQKGYANGFGSGQPKLPAKKSKVTSSHKSDLPVIPKDIYLAGGCFWGVEEYFSQVDGVIDVVSGYANGRGETTSYYLISQTGHAEAVHVTYDANRVSLRDILLHYFRIIDPTSRNKQGNDKGSQYRTGVYYTDKADLAVIDQVFKEKAKDYDKEIVVEKEPLKNFVKAEEYHQDYLKKNPNGYCHINVNEATYPVIDQAKYPKPSQEVIKKKLSKDEYRVTQKNETERAFSNRYWDSFDKGIYVDVVTVEPLFSSKDKFESGCGWPSFSRPISPDVLRYKKDHSFNMTRTEVRSRSGNSHLGHVFTDGPKEEGGLRYCINSLSISFIPKDKMVEKGYGYLLSSVD
;
A
#
# COMPACT_ATOMS: atom_id res chain seq x y z
N MET A 1 31.48 33.10 -78.18
CA MET A 1 30.39 32.21 -78.64
C MET A 1 29.71 31.68 -77.39
N ILE A 2 28.74 32.39 -76.78
CA ILE A 2 27.29 32.51 -77.08
C ILE A 2 26.56 31.17 -77.29
N PHE A 3 25.47 31.04 -76.50
CA PHE A 3 24.29 30.13 -76.50
C PHE A 3 24.30 29.04 -75.40
N GLN A 4 23.60 29.22 -74.25
CA GLN A 4 22.14 29.13 -73.96
C GLN A 4 21.55 27.73 -74.26
N LYS A 5 20.63 27.10 -73.50
CA LYS A 5 19.80 27.38 -72.30
C LYS A 5 19.05 26.07 -71.95
N GLY A 6 18.57 25.95 -70.70
CA GLY A 6 17.43 25.09 -70.30
C GLY A 6 17.79 24.05 -69.22
N TYR A 7 17.11 23.87 -68.08
CA TYR A 7 15.76 24.24 -67.65
C TYR A 7 15.63 24.29 -66.11
N ALA A 8 14.76 25.22 -65.65
CA ALA A 8 13.81 25.19 -64.50
C ALA A 8 14.29 24.88 -63.06
N ASN A 9 14.24 25.89 -62.16
CA ASN A 9 13.22 26.12 -61.10
C ASN A 9 13.56 25.38 -59.78
N GLY A 10 13.60 25.97 -58.59
CA GLY A 10 13.23 27.30 -58.13
C GLY A 10 13.37 27.41 -56.60
N PHE A 11 12.97 28.58 -56.09
CA PHE A 11 12.68 28.91 -54.69
C PHE A 11 13.85 28.98 -53.70
N GLY A 12 14.29 30.22 -53.46
CA GLY A 12 14.92 30.61 -52.21
C GLY A 12 13.89 30.70 -51.08
N SER A 13 14.33 30.30 -49.89
CA SER A 13 13.72 30.74 -48.64
C SER A 13 14.82 30.75 -47.58
N GLY A 14 15.21 31.95 -47.15
CA GLY A 14 16.01 32.14 -45.96
C GLY A 14 15.28 31.53 -44.77
N GLN A 15 15.98 30.68 -44.02
CA GLN A 15 15.48 30.15 -42.77
C GLN A 15 15.55 31.25 -41.69
N PRO A 16 14.41 31.62 -41.07
CA PRO A 16 14.46 32.38 -39.83
C PRO A 16 14.94 31.45 -38.72
N LYS A 17 16.01 31.84 -38.01
CA LYS A 17 16.39 31.23 -36.72
C LYS A 17 15.26 31.48 -35.72
N LEU A 18 14.46 30.45 -35.46
CA LEU A 18 13.49 30.45 -34.37
C LEU A 18 14.26 30.53 -33.03
N PRO A 19 13.89 31.44 -32.11
CA PRO A 19 14.46 31.44 -30.78
C PRO A 19 13.98 30.19 -30.03
N ALA A 20 14.93 29.44 -29.47
CA ALA A 20 14.65 28.32 -28.58
C ALA A 20 13.86 28.82 -27.36
N LYS A 21 12.53 28.69 -27.41
CA LYS A 21 11.68 28.77 -26.22
C LYS A 21 12.03 27.54 -25.38
N LYS A 22 12.89 27.75 -24.38
CA LYS A 22 12.96 26.86 -23.21
C LYS A 22 11.58 26.90 -22.55
N SER A 23 10.72 25.95 -22.88
CA SER A 23 9.57 25.64 -22.04
C SER A 23 10.13 25.08 -20.74
N LYS A 24 10.21 25.92 -19.70
CA LYS A 24 10.28 25.44 -18.33
C LYS A 24 9.05 24.57 -18.12
N VAL A 25 9.23 23.26 -18.22
CA VAL A 25 8.31 22.32 -17.60
C VAL A 25 8.53 22.52 -16.11
N THR A 26 7.72 23.38 -15.50
CA THR A 26 7.62 23.46 -14.05
C THR A 26 6.98 22.17 -13.59
N SER A 27 7.83 21.21 -13.23
CA SER A 27 7.49 20.13 -12.31
C SER A 27 7.06 20.80 -11.01
N SER A 28 5.75 21.03 -10.85
CA SER A 28 5.19 21.40 -9.55
C SER A 28 5.28 20.15 -8.69
N HIS A 29 6.43 20.00 -8.02
CA HIS A 29 6.57 19.03 -6.96
C HIS A 29 5.46 19.30 -5.93
N LYS A 30 4.79 18.25 -5.47
CA LYS A 30 3.77 18.31 -4.39
C LYS A 30 4.31 18.94 -3.09
N SER A 31 5.61 19.25 -3.01
CA SER A 31 6.31 19.82 -1.84
C SER A 31 5.97 21.27 -1.53
N ASP A 32 5.33 22.02 -2.44
CA ASP A 32 5.12 23.47 -2.29
C ASP A 32 3.66 23.85 -1.98
N LEU A 33 2.77 22.87 -1.80
CA LEU A 33 1.40 23.14 -1.37
C LEU A 33 1.38 23.50 0.13
N PRO A 34 0.57 24.47 0.57
CA PRO A 34 0.40 24.74 1.98
C PRO A 34 -0.15 23.49 2.68
N VAL A 35 0.45 23.14 3.82
CA VAL A 35 0.01 22.00 4.65
C VAL A 35 -1.46 22.19 5.03
N ILE A 36 -2.28 21.15 4.83
CA ILE A 36 -3.68 21.14 5.29
C ILE A 36 -3.78 20.11 6.42
N PRO A 37 -3.56 20.52 7.68
CA PRO A 37 -3.60 19.60 8.80
C PRO A 37 -5.04 19.11 9.03
N LYS A 38 -5.18 17.81 9.24
CA LYS A 38 -6.41 17.14 9.65
C LYS A 38 -6.10 16.18 10.80
N ASP A 39 -7.10 15.96 11.65
CA ASP A 39 -6.97 15.19 12.88
C ASP A 39 -7.86 13.95 12.85
N ILE A 40 -7.34 12.83 13.34
CA ILE A 40 -8.14 11.64 13.63
C ILE A 40 -7.58 10.93 14.87
N TYR A 41 -8.45 10.28 15.63
CA TYR A 41 -8.04 9.59 16.86
C TYR A 41 -8.30 8.10 16.71
N LEU A 42 -7.27 7.29 16.98
CA LEU A 42 -7.28 5.86 16.70
C LEU A 42 -6.92 5.08 17.97
N ALA A 43 -7.83 4.24 18.45
CA ALA A 43 -7.57 3.25 19.50
C ALA A 43 -7.31 1.90 18.86
N GLY A 44 -6.15 1.29 19.13
CA GLY A 44 -5.68 0.11 18.41
C GLY A 44 -4.96 -0.91 19.28
N GLY A 45 -5.23 -0.94 20.59
CA GLY A 45 -4.43 -1.67 21.57
C GLY A 45 -3.45 -0.77 22.30
N CYS A 46 -2.33 -1.31 22.77
CA CYS A 46 -1.27 -0.50 23.40
C CYS A 46 -0.80 0.61 22.45
N PHE A 47 -0.94 1.88 22.87
CA PHE A 47 -0.66 3.02 21.98
C PHE A 47 0.82 3.17 21.61
N TRP A 48 1.77 2.53 22.31
CA TRP A 48 3.20 2.65 22.01
C TRP A 48 3.53 2.18 20.60
N GLY A 49 2.97 1.04 20.21
CA GLY A 49 3.12 0.54 18.86
C GLY A 49 2.40 1.43 17.87
N VAL A 50 1.14 1.77 18.13
CA VAL A 50 0.29 2.55 17.23
C VAL A 50 0.92 3.92 16.92
N GLU A 51 1.44 4.60 17.94
CA GLU A 51 2.16 5.88 17.82
C GLU A 51 3.39 5.74 16.93
N GLU A 52 4.28 4.80 17.26
CA GLU A 52 5.50 4.56 16.50
C GLU A 52 5.20 4.24 15.03
N TYR A 53 4.23 3.37 14.78
CA TYR A 53 3.80 3.02 13.43
C TYR A 53 3.31 4.24 12.65
N PHE A 54 2.35 5.01 13.19
CA PHE A 54 1.82 6.16 12.47
C PHE A 54 2.84 7.28 12.30
N SER A 55 3.79 7.42 13.22
CA SER A 55 4.87 8.41 13.10
C SER A 55 5.79 8.17 11.89
N GLN A 56 5.79 6.95 11.34
CA GLN A 56 6.58 6.57 10.15
C GLN A 56 5.78 6.64 8.84
N VAL A 57 4.46 6.89 8.88
CA VAL A 57 3.61 6.94 7.69
C VAL A 57 3.84 8.25 6.93
N ASP A 58 4.17 8.16 5.63
CA ASP A 58 4.41 9.35 4.82
C ASP A 58 3.17 10.26 4.75
N GLY A 59 3.34 11.53 5.14
CA GLY A 59 2.25 12.51 5.22
C GLY A 59 1.65 12.70 6.61
N VAL A 60 1.97 11.85 7.58
CA VAL A 60 1.69 12.12 9.01
C VAL A 60 2.65 13.21 9.50
N ILE A 61 2.11 14.18 10.25
CA ILE A 61 2.82 15.34 10.78
C ILE A 61 3.25 15.07 12.23
N ASP A 62 2.31 14.60 13.06
CA ASP A 62 2.54 14.35 14.48
C ASP A 62 1.59 13.24 15.00
N VAL A 63 2.03 12.52 16.02
CA VAL A 63 1.24 11.48 16.68
C VAL A 63 1.43 11.57 18.19
N VAL A 64 0.33 11.73 18.93
CA VAL A 64 0.36 11.90 20.39
C VAL A 64 -0.44 10.80 21.08
N SER A 65 0.19 10.11 22.02
CA SER A 65 -0.47 9.08 22.85
C SER A 65 -1.40 9.70 23.91
N GLY A 66 -2.55 9.07 24.14
CA GLY A 66 -3.52 9.53 25.13
C GLY A 66 -4.68 8.57 25.40
N TYR A 67 -5.67 9.10 26.10
CA TYR A 67 -6.81 8.36 26.62
C TYR A 67 -8.12 8.98 26.12
N ALA A 68 -8.89 8.22 25.36
CA ALA A 68 -10.08 8.72 24.67
C ALA A 68 -11.39 8.12 25.16
N ASN A 69 -12.46 8.90 25.05
CA ASN A 69 -13.86 8.48 25.16
C ASN A 69 -14.21 7.71 26.46
N GLY A 70 -13.59 8.06 27.57
CA GLY A 70 -13.96 7.59 28.91
C GLY A 70 -14.77 8.63 29.70
N ARG A 71 -15.02 8.32 30.98
CA ARG A 71 -15.77 9.18 31.90
C ARG A 71 -14.87 10.27 32.47
N GLY A 72 -15.34 11.52 32.42
CA GLY A 72 -14.66 12.70 32.96
C GLY A 72 -13.53 13.22 32.07
N GLU A 73 -13.05 14.43 32.36
CA GLU A 73 -12.04 15.15 31.56
C GLU A 73 -10.60 14.86 31.98
N THR A 74 -10.40 14.00 32.97
CA THR A 74 -9.08 13.67 33.51
C THR A 74 -8.96 12.18 33.74
N THR A 75 -7.83 11.61 33.38
CA THR A 75 -7.42 10.26 33.76
C THR A 75 -5.89 10.16 33.75
N SER A 76 -5.36 9.00 34.12
CA SER A 76 -3.95 8.65 34.08
C SER A 76 -3.82 7.17 33.77
N TYR A 77 -2.62 6.70 33.50
CA TYR A 77 -2.37 5.27 33.30
C TYR A 77 -2.91 4.40 34.46
N TYR A 78 -2.86 4.90 35.69
CA TYR A 78 -3.36 4.18 36.88
C TYR A 78 -4.88 4.18 37.03
N LEU A 79 -5.57 5.16 36.43
CA LEU A 79 -7.02 5.35 36.57
C LEU A 79 -7.81 4.93 35.31
N ILE A 80 -7.12 4.62 34.21
CA ILE A 80 -7.75 4.31 32.92
C ILE A 80 -8.78 3.18 33.00
N SER A 81 -8.47 2.12 33.74
CA SER A 81 -9.36 0.95 33.91
C SER A 81 -10.65 1.29 34.66
N GLN A 82 -10.63 2.31 35.52
CA GLN A 82 -11.78 2.77 36.29
C GLN A 82 -12.59 3.81 35.52
N THR A 83 -11.90 4.67 34.78
CA THR A 83 -12.50 5.79 34.04
C THR A 83 -13.09 5.34 32.70
N GLY A 84 -12.66 4.20 32.15
CA GLY A 84 -13.22 3.60 30.94
C GLY A 84 -12.70 4.19 29.63
N HIS A 85 -11.64 5.00 29.68
CA HIS A 85 -10.99 5.50 28.47
C HIS A 85 -10.34 4.37 27.67
N ALA A 86 -10.20 4.56 26.36
CA ALA A 86 -9.35 3.74 25.50
C ALA A 86 -7.96 4.35 25.42
N GLU A 87 -6.92 3.53 25.38
CA GLU A 87 -5.62 3.94 24.84
C GLU A 87 -5.81 4.27 23.35
N ALA A 88 -5.50 5.51 22.99
CA ALA A 88 -5.66 6.03 21.65
C ALA A 88 -4.49 6.93 21.29
N VAL A 89 -4.27 7.10 19.99
CA VAL A 89 -3.36 8.11 19.46
C VAL A 89 -4.15 9.20 18.76
N HIS A 90 -3.71 10.45 18.92
CA HIS A 90 -4.12 11.58 18.09
C HIS A 90 -3.16 11.67 16.91
N VAL A 91 -3.64 11.40 15.69
CA VAL A 91 -2.86 11.50 14.46
C VAL A 91 -3.19 12.80 13.76
N THR A 92 -2.19 13.67 13.62
CA THR A 92 -2.25 14.87 12.79
C THR A 92 -1.57 14.58 11.45
N TYR A 93 -2.24 14.80 10.33
CA TYR A 93 -1.71 14.48 9.00
C TYR A 93 -1.99 15.58 7.97
N ASP A 94 -1.13 15.67 6.95
CA ASP A 94 -1.32 16.58 5.82
C ASP A 94 -2.24 15.94 4.77
N ALA A 95 -3.46 16.47 4.64
CA ALA A 95 -4.47 15.98 3.72
C ALA A 95 -4.07 16.10 2.23
N ASN A 96 -3.03 16.87 1.90
CA ASN A 96 -2.46 16.91 0.54
C ASN A 96 -1.53 15.72 0.22
N ARG A 97 -1.03 15.04 1.25
CA ARG A 97 -0.04 13.96 1.13
C ARG A 97 -0.64 12.59 1.39
N VAL A 98 -1.46 12.47 2.44
CA VAL A 98 -2.13 11.23 2.83
C VAL A 98 -3.60 11.50 3.12
N SER A 99 -4.48 10.64 2.61
CA SER A 99 -5.92 10.79 2.82
C SER A 99 -6.38 10.11 4.12
N LEU A 100 -7.50 10.54 4.70
CA LEU A 100 -8.15 9.82 5.81
C LEU A 100 -8.35 8.34 5.48
N ARG A 101 -8.73 8.05 4.23
CA ARG A 101 -8.90 6.67 3.76
C ARG A 101 -7.61 5.87 3.87
N ASP A 102 -6.47 6.44 3.46
CA ASP A 102 -5.16 5.77 3.57
C ASP A 102 -4.77 5.56 5.04
N ILE A 103 -5.00 6.55 5.91
CA ILE A 103 -4.80 6.43 7.37
C ILE A 103 -5.64 5.27 7.95
N LEU A 104 -6.91 5.14 7.56
CA LEU A 104 -7.76 4.04 8.01
C LEU A 104 -7.30 2.69 7.43
N LEU A 105 -6.81 2.63 6.19
CA LEU A 105 -6.27 1.39 5.63
C LEU A 105 -5.00 0.94 6.37
N HIS A 106 -4.14 1.88 6.75
CA HIS A 106 -3.00 1.65 7.65
C HIS A 106 -3.45 1.16 9.02
N TYR A 107 -4.49 1.78 9.60
CA TYR A 107 -5.06 1.36 10.88
C TYR A 107 -5.54 -0.10 10.83
N PHE A 108 -6.34 -0.47 9.82
CA PHE A 108 -6.82 -1.84 9.64
C PHE A 108 -5.71 -2.87 9.35
N ARG A 109 -4.51 -2.44 8.90
CA ARG A 109 -3.35 -3.33 8.73
C ARG A 109 -2.80 -3.83 10.06
N ILE A 110 -2.79 -2.97 11.08
CA ILE A 110 -2.06 -3.23 12.34
C ILE A 110 -2.93 -3.74 13.48
N ILE A 111 -4.24 -3.83 13.31
CA ILE A 111 -5.17 -4.32 14.33
C ILE A 111 -5.81 -5.66 13.93
N ASP A 112 -6.30 -6.40 14.91
CA ASP A 112 -7.37 -7.38 14.72
C ASP A 112 -8.74 -6.70 14.91
N PRO A 113 -9.47 -6.39 13.81
CA PRO A 113 -10.73 -5.65 13.91
C PRO A 113 -11.89 -6.50 14.43
N THR A 114 -11.69 -7.80 14.65
CA THR A 114 -12.70 -8.75 15.14
C THR A 114 -12.52 -9.06 16.64
N SER A 115 -11.41 -8.61 17.23
CA SER A 115 -11.07 -8.84 18.63
C SER A 115 -11.65 -7.76 19.54
N ARG A 116 -12.55 -8.17 20.45
CA ARG A 116 -13.17 -7.28 21.42
C ARG A 116 -12.28 -7.10 22.65
N ASN A 117 -11.99 -5.83 23.01
CA ASN A 117 -11.25 -5.46 24.22
C ASN A 117 -9.90 -6.16 24.38
N LYS A 118 -9.22 -6.43 23.26
CA LYS A 118 -7.94 -7.13 23.25
C LYS A 118 -7.20 -6.87 21.93
N GLN A 119 -5.92 -6.58 21.99
CA GLN A 119 -4.98 -6.59 20.86
C GLN A 119 -3.67 -7.26 21.29
N GLY A 120 -3.16 -8.20 20.49
CA GLY A 120 -2.00 -9.00 20.89
C GLY A 120 -2.20 -9.73 22.23
N ASN A 121 -1.34 -9.42 23.20
CA ASN A 121 -1.44 -9.98 24.56
C ASN A 121 -2.21 -9.08 25.53
N ASP A 122 -2.46 -7.82 25.15
CA ASP A 122 -3.08 -6.80 25.98
C ASP A 122 -4.60 -6.99 26.03
N LYS A 123 -5.16 -7.12 27.23
CA LYS A 123 -6.59 -7.39 27.46
C LYS A 123 -7.20 -6.36 28.39
N GLY A 124 -8.37 -5.84 28.04
CA GLY A 124 -9.08 -4.83 28.80
C GLY A 124 -9.81 -3.85 27.89
N SER A 125 -10.83 -3.17 28.43
CA SER A 125 -11.60 -2.18 27.66
C SER A 125 -10.76 -0.97 27.23
N GLN A 126 -9.63 -0.72 27.88
CA GLN A 126 -8.67 0.28 27.45
C GLN A 126 -7.96 -0.09 26.14
N TYR A 127 -7.89 -1.37 25.79
CA TYR A 127 -7.29 -1.86 24.55
C TYR A 127 -8.34 -2.19 23.48
N ARG A 128 -9.55 -1.62 23.61
CA ARG A 128 -10.58 -1.75 22.58
C ARG A 128 -10.14 -1.02 21.30
N THR A 129 -10.64 -1.48 20.17
CA THR A 129 -10.41 -0.82 18.88
C THR A 129 -11.47 0.23 18.62
N GLY A 130 -11.05 1.41 18.19
CA GLY A 130 -11.95 2.53 17.92
C GLY A 130 -11.38 3.57 16.96
N VAL A 131 -12.27 4.19 16.19
CA VAL A 131 -12.00 5.35 15.33
C VAL A 131 -12.85 6.51 15.83
N TYR A 132 -12.21 7.55 16.35
CA TYR A 132 -12.90 8.71 16.91
C TYR A 132 -12.67 9.95 16.05
N TYR A 133 -13.75 10.51 15.54
CA TYR A 133 -13.73 11.66 14.64
C TYR A 133 -14.22 12.93 15.33
N THR A 134 -13.65 14.07 14.95
CA THR A 134 -14.08 15.40 15.41
C THR A 134 -14.97 16.09 14.37
N ASP A 135 -14.70 15.87 13.08
CA ASP A 135 -15.50 16.38 11.97
C ASP A 135 -16.53 15.33 11.50
N LYS A 136 -17.81 15.70 11.49
CA LYS A 136 -18.88 14.81 11.01
C LYS A 136 -18.77 14.53 9.51
N ALA A 137 -18.09 15.38 8.73
CA ALA A 137 -17.88 15.15 7.30
C ALA A 137 -17.05 13.89 7.02
N ASP A 138 -16.18 13.49 7.96
CA ASP A 138 -15.31 12.33 7.83
C ASP A 138 -16.07 11.00 7.94
N LEU A 139 -17.27 11.02 8.54
CA LEU A 139 -18.08 9.82 8.76
C LEU A 139 -18.40 9.06 7.47
N ALA A 140 -18.61 9.78 6.36
CA ALA A 140 -18.87 9.15 5.06
C ALA A 140 -17.69 8.27 4.59
N VAL A 141 -16.46 8.76 4.76
CA VAL A 141 -15.24 8.02 4.40
C VAL A 141 -15.01 6.86 5.37
N ILE A 142 -15.20 7.09 6.68
CA ILE A 142 -15.09 6.06 7.72
C ILE A 142 -16.08 4.91 7.42
N ASP A 143 -17.35 5.23 7.19
CA ASP A 143 -18.40 4.25 6.89
C ASP A 143 -18.09 3.44 5.63
N GLN A 144 -17.58 4.11 4.59
CA GLN A 144 -17.20 3.43 3.35
C GLN A 144 -16.06 2.43 3.59
N VAL A 145 -14.98 2.84 4.27
CA VAL A 145 -13.85 1.95 4.57
C VAL A 145 -14.31 0.75 5.40
N PHE A 146 -15.13 0.98 6.43
CA PHE A 146 -15.66 -0.10 7.27
C PHE A 146 -16.51 -1.09 6.46
N LYS A 147 -17.40 -0.60 5.58
CA LYS A 147 -18.23 -1.44 4.71
C LYS A 147 -17.40 -2.31 3.77
N GLU A 148 -16.31 -1.77 3.26
CA GLU A 148 -15.40 -2.49 2.37
C GLU A 148 -14.57 -3.51 3.14
N LYS A 149 -13.99 -3.11 4.28
CA LYS A 149 -13.20 -3.99 5.15
C LYS A 149 -14.00 -5.13 5.74
N ALA A 150 -15.29 -4.92 6.04
CA ALA A 150 -16.17 -5.99 6.51
C ALA A 150 -16.25 -7.19 5.55
N LYS A 151 -15.94 -7.00 4.25
CA LYS A 151 -15.92 -8.10 3.27
C LYS A 151 -14.67 -8.98 3.36
N ASP A 152 -13.63 -8.50 4.04
CA ASP A 152 -12.36 -9.23 4.21
C ASP A 152 -12.41 -10.20 5.40
N TYR A 153 -13.43 -10.12 6.25
CA TYR A 153 -13.55 -10.91 7.49
C TYR A 153 -14.87 -11.68 7.55
N ASP A 154 -14.80 -12.96 7.97
CA ASP A 154 -16.01 -13.76 8.23
C ASP A 154 -16.71 -13.35 9.54
N LYS A 155 -15.94 -12.81 10.49
CA LYS A 155 -16.44 -12.29 11.76
C LYS A 155 -16.76 -10.80 11.63
N GLU A 156 -17.78 -10.37 12.36
CA GLU A 156 -18.13 -8.97 12.45
C GLU A 156 -16.96 -8.12 12.97
N ILE A 157 -16.75 -6.97 12.34
CA ILE A 157 -15.82 -5.94 12.82
C ILE A 157 -16.42 -5.31 14.07
N VAL A 158 -15.69 -5.37 15.18
CA VAL A 158 -16.11 -4.83 16.49
C VAL A 158 -15.46 -3.48 16.81
N VAL A 159 -14.72 -2.90 15.87
CA VAL A 159 -14.14 -1.56 15.98
C VAL A 159 -15.26 -0.54 16.13
N GLU A 160 -15.24 0.24 17.21
CA GLU A 160 -16.23 1.31 17.39
C GLU A 160 -15.90 2.52 16.51
N LYS A 161 -16.93 3.23 16.03
CA LYS A 161 -16.78 4.47 15.26
C LYS A 161 -17.70 5.53 15.83
N GLU A 162 -17.16 6.39 16.67
CA GLU A 162 -17.94 7.38 17.44
C GLU A 162 -17.35 8.77 17.30
N PRO A 163 -18.12 9.84 17.54
CA PRO A 163 -17.54 11.16 17.76
C PRO A 163 -16.55 11.10 18.93
N LEU A 164 -15.44 11.85 18.83
CA LEU A 164 -14.55 12.08 19.97
C LEU A 164 -15.31 12.88 21.04
N LYS A 165 -15.34 12.36 22.27
CA LYS A 165 -15.98 13.00 23.43
C LYS A 165 -14.96 13.79 24.24
N ASN A 166 -13.81 13.17 24.52
CA ASN A 166 -12.69 13.75 25.25
C ASN A 166 -11.40 13.02 24.86
N PHE A 167 -10.27 13.69 25.06
CA PHE A 167 -8.93 13.12 24.88
C PHE A 167 -7.99 13.70 25.94
N VAL A 168 -7.52 12.83 26.83
CA VAL A 168 -6.54 13.19 27.87
C VAL A 168 -5.16 12.74 27.39
N LYS A 169 -4.27 13.69 27.13
CA LYS A 169 -2.88 13.37 26.76
C LYS A 169 -2.22 12.49 27.82
N ALA A 170 -1.57 11.42 27.40
CA ALA A 170 -0.84 10.53 28.30
C ALA A 170 0.43 11.21 28.85
N GLU A 171 0.95 10.69 29.95
CA GLU A 171 2.15 11.17 30.61
C GLU A 171 3.37 11.16 29.67
N GLU A 172 4.34 12.04 29.90
CA GLU A 172 5.51 12.23 29.00
C GLU A 172 6.38 10.98 28.81
N TYR A 173 6.35 10.03 29.74
CA TYR A 173 7.08 8.77 29.59
C TYR A 173 6.42 7.83 28.58
N HIS A 174 5.14 8.03 28.26
CA HIS A 174 4.40 7.27 27.25
C HIS A 174 4.54 7.83 25.83
N GLN A 175 4.78 9.14 25.70
CA GLN A 175 4.98 9.78 24.40
C GLN A 175 6.27 9.30 23.76
N ASP A 176 6.26 9.00 22.47
CA ASP A 176 7.42 8.49 21.71
C ASP A 176 8.11 7.30 22.40
N TYR A 177 7.34 6.42 23.05
CA TYR A 177 7.91 5.41 23.95
C TYR A 177 8.93 4.50 23.23
N LEU A 178 8.63 4.05 22.01
CA LEU A 178 9.52 3.16 21.25
C LEU A 178 10.72 3.88 20.64
N LYS A 179 10.65 5.20 20.38
CA LYS A 179 11.84 5.99 20.04
C LYS A 179 12.79 6.11 21.23
N LYS A 180 12.24 6.28 22.43
CA LYS A 180 13.01 6.34 23.69
C LYS A 180 13.52 4.96 24.11
N ASN A 181 12.77 3.91 23.81
CA ASN A 181 13.05 2.52 24.18
C ASN A 181 12.91 1.61 22.95
N PRO A 182 13.93 1.53 22.06
CA PRO A 182 13.83 0.79 20.79
C PRO A 182 13.52 -0.70 20.94
N ASN A 183 13.88 -1.30 22.08
CA ASN A 183 13.59 -2.70 22.41
C ASN A 183 12.38 -2.84 23.36
N GLY A 184 11.57 -1.79 23.46
CA GLY A 184 10.35 -1.77 24.25
C GLY A 184 9.30 -2.75 23.74
N TYR A 185 8.29 -3.01 24.56
CA TYR A 185 7.17 -3.87 24.17
C TYR A 185 6.42 -3.27 22.97
N CYS A 186 6.22 -4.08 21.93
CA CYS A 186 5.39 -3.75 20.80
C CYS A 186 4.77 -5.03 20.23
N HIS A 187 3.44 -5.07 20.11
CA HIS A 187 2.74 -6.22 19.54
C HIS A 187 2.51 -6.10 18.03
N ILE A 188 2.85 -4.95 17.43
CA ILE A 188 2.71 -4.69 15.99
C ILE A 188 4.08 -4.63 15.33
N ASN A 189 4.13 -4.92 14.02
CA ASN A 189 5.33 -4.73 13.22
C ASN A 189 5.40 -3.29 12.71
N VAL A 190 6.06 -2.40 13.46
CA VAL A 190 6.13 -0.96 13.13
C VAL A 190 6.75 -0.68 11.77
N ASN A 191 7.64 -1.55 11.29
CA ASN A 191 8.27 -1.42 9.98
C ASN A 191 7.24 -1.49 8.83
N GLU A 192 6.05 -2.04 9.07
CA GLU A 192 5.00 -2.09 8.06
C GLU A 192 4.40 -0.73 7.68
N ALA A 193 4.69 0.32 8.45
CA ALA A 193 4.31 1.69 8.13
C ALA A 193 4.99 2.19 6.85
N THR A 194 6.21 1.70 6.57
CA THR A 194 7.00 2.09 5.40
C THR A 194 6.48 1.51 4.10
N TYR A 195 5.68 0.44 4.14
CA TYR A 195 5.05 -0.11 2.94
C TYR A 195 3.83 0.72 2.54
N PRO A 196 3.67 1.02 1.24
CA PRO A 196 2.48 1.72 0.77
C PRO A 196 1.21 0.94 1.09
N VAL A 197 0.13 1.65 1.41
CA VAL A 197 -1.21 1.08 1.37
C VAL A 197 -1.73 1.06 -0.07
N ILE A 198 -2.09 -0.14 -0.53
CA ILE A 198 -2.74 -0.32 -1.83
C ILE A 198 -4.23 -0.49 -1.58
N ASP A 199 -5.00 0.55 -1.91
CA ASP A 199 -6.45 0.54 -1.80
C ASP A 199 -7.08 -0.45 -2.79
N GLN A 200 -7.51 -1.60 -2.28
CA GLN A 200 -8.13 -2.68 -3.05
C GLN A 200 -9.37 -2.20 -3.84
N ALA A 201 -10.12 -1.23 -3.31
CA ALA A 201 -11.33 -0.74 -3.96
C ALA A 201 -11.06 -0.06 -5.32
N LYS A 202 -9.82 0.41 -5.55
CA LYS A 202 -9.39 0.97 -6.84
C LYS A 202 -9.18 -0.09 -7.92
N TYR A 203 -9.13 -1.38 -7.54
CA TYR A 203 -8.75 -2.48 -8.43
C TYR A 203 -9.78 -3.62 -8.42
N PRO A 204 -11.08 -3.36 -8.68
CA PRO A 204 -12.11 -4.39 -8.60
C PRO A 204 -11.86 -5.52 -9.61
N LYS A 205 -12.15 -6.76 -9.19
CA LYS A 205 -12.11 -7.91 -10.10
C LYS A 205 -13.20 -7.78 -11.18
N PRO A 206 -12.84 -7.78 -12.49
CA PRO A 206 -13.82 -7.79 -13.56
C PRO A 206 -14.64 -9.09 -13.57
N SER A 207 -15.80 -9.08 -14.25
CA SER A 207 -16.59 -10.30 -14.44
C SER A 207 -15.84 -11.34 -15.27
N GLN A 208 -16.20 -12.61 -15.12
CA GLN A 208 -15.52 -13.71 -15.84
C GLN A 208 -15.55 -13.54 -17.37
N GLU A 209 -16.63 -12.98 -17.90
CA GLU A 209 -16.77 -12.70 -19.33
C GLU A 209 -15.80 -11.61 -19.80
N VAL A 210 -15.64 -10.54 -19.01
CA VAL A 210 -14.69 -9.47 -19.31
C VAL A 210 -13.26 -10.01 -19.23
N ILE A 211 -12.93 -10.81 -18.22
CA ILE A 211 -11.62 -11.45 -18.08
C ILE A 211 -11.31 -12.30 -19.32
N LYS A 212 -12.25 -13.15 -19.75
CA LYS A 212 -12.08 -14.04 -20.91
C LYS A 212 -11.91 -13.29 -22.24
N LYS A 213 -12.47 -12.08 -22.37
CA LYS A 213 -12.32 -11.22 -23.55
C LYS A 213 -11.03 -10.40 -23.53
N LYS A 214 -10.60 -9.94 -22.34
CA LYS A 214 -9.42 -9.08 -22.16
C LYS A 214 -8.11 -9.86 -22.27
N LEU A 215 -8.06 -11.06 -21.69
CA LEU A 215 -6.83 -11.85 -21.59
C LEU A 215 -6.60 -12.68 -22.85
N SER A 216 -5.32 -12.90 -23.18
CA SER A 216 -4.95 -13.98 -24.09
C SER A 216 -5.34 -15.34 -23.50
N LYS A 217 -5.40 -16.38 -24.34
CA LYS A 217 -5.70 -17.75 -23.89
C LYS A 217 -4.74 -18.21 -22.80
N ASP A 218 -3.48 -17.82 -22.88
CA ASP A 218 -2.43 -18.28 -21.97
C ASP A 218 -2.45 -17.51 -20.64
N GLU A 219 -2.65 -16.19 -20.69
CA GLU A 219 -2.89 -15.38 -19.48
C GLU A 219 -4.13 -15.87 -18.73
N TYR A 220 -5.21 -16.23 -19.45
CA TYR A 220 -6.40 -16.81 -18.84
C TYR A 220 -6.11 -18.18 -18.19
N ARG A 221 -5.36 -19.05 -18.88
CA ARG A 221 -4.98 -20.38 -18.35
C ARG A 221 -4.14 -20.26 -17.09
N VAL A 222 -3.13 -19.39 -17.08
CA VAL A 222 -2.30 -19.14 -15.90
C VAL A 222 -3.15 -18.56 -14.77
N THR A 223 -3.78 -17.40 -14.99
CA THR A 223 -4.43 -16.65 -13.90
C THR A 223 -5.71 -17.31 -13.37
N GLN A 224 -6.50 -17.97 -14.23
CA GLN A 224 -7.83 -18.51 -13.84
C GLN A 224 -7.85 -20.03 -13.69
N LYS A 225 -6.87 -20.76 -14.26
CA LYS A 225 -6.80 -22.23 -14.19
C LYS A 225 -5.54 -22.77 -13.49
N ASN A 226 -4.74 -21.88 -12.90
CA ASN A 226 -3.51 -22.23 -12.18
C ASN A 226 -2.47 -22.98 -13.05
N GLU A 227 -2.45 -22.72 -14.36
CA GLU A 227 -1.37 -23.21 -15.22
C GLU A 227 -0.07 -22.43 -14.97
N THR A 228 1.05 -22.98 -15.41
CA THR A 228 2.37 -22.36 -15.28
C THR A 228 2.99 -22.20 -16.66
N GLU A 229 3.52 -21.01 -16.95
CA GLU A 229 4.20 -20.71 -18.21
C GLU A 229 5.55 -21.42 -18.30
N ARG A 230 6.08 -21.60 -19.52
CA ARG A 230 7.37 -22.27 -19.71
C ARG A 230 8.53 -21.36 -19.27
N ALA A 231 9.45 -21.94 -18.48
CA ALA A 231 10.69 -21.29 -18.03
C ALA A 231 11.51 -20.72 -19.21
N PHE A 232 12.19 -19.60 -18.98
CA PHE A 232 13.12 -18.92 -19.91
C PHE A 232 12.54 -18.48 -21.26
N SER A 233 11.22 -18.56 -21.43
CA SER A 233 10.53 -18.20 -22.68
C SER A 233 9.44 -17.15 -22.46
N ASN A 234 9.53 -16.44 -21.33
CA ASN A 234 8.54 -15.47 -20.88
C ASN A 234 9.09 -14.03 -20.91
N ARG A 235 8.20 -13.05 -20.69
CA ARG A 235 8.48 -11.63 -20.95
C ARG A 235 9.43 -10.97 -19.94
N TYR A 236 9.50 -11.49 -18.71
CA TYR A 236 10.08 -10.74 -17.59
C TYR A 236 11.14 -11.50 -16.78
N TRP A 237 11.51 -12.72 -17.17
CA TRP A 237 12.51 -13.48 -16.40
C TRP A 237 13.86 -12.72 -16.32
N ASP A 238 14.32 -12.14 -17.43
CA ASP A 238 15.62 -11.46 -17.59
C ASP A 238 15.57 -9.92 -17.63
N SER A 239 14.40 -9.29 -17.50
CA SER A 239 14.27 -7.82 -17.47
C SER A 239 14.38 -7.27 -16.04
N PHE A 240 15.09 -6.15 -15.87
CA PHE A 240 15.34 -5.46 -14.59
C PHE A 240 15.10 -3.95 -14.68
N ASP A 241 14.23 -3.52 -15.60
CA ASP A 241 13.88 -2.11 -15.77
C ASP A 241 13.17 -1.57 -14.52
N LYS A 242 13.36 -0.27 -14.22
CA LYS A 242 12.71 0.37 -13.07
C LYS A 242 11.21 0.56 -13.31
N GLY A 243 10.39 0.06 -12.40
CA GLY A 243 8.93 0.15 -12.50
C GLY A 243 8.21 -0.79 -11.53
N ILE A 244 6.92 -0.99 -11.74
CA ILE A 244 6.10 -1.91 -10.94
C ILE A 244 5.50 -3.01 -11.81
N TYR A 245 5.20 -4.15 -11.19
CA TYR A 245 4.45 -5.24 -11.78
C TYR A 245 3.04 -5.26 -11.18
N VAL A 246 2.02 -5.17 -12.03
CA VAL A 246 0.61 -5.15 -11.66
C VAL A 246 -0.08 -6.45 -12.09
N ASP A 247 -1.16 -6.86 -11.41
CA ASP A 247 -2.01 -7.97 -11.85
C ASP A 247 -2.57 -7.69 -13.25
N VAL A 248 -2.41 -8.63 -14.19
CA VAL A 248 -2.95 -8.48 -15.55
C VAL A 248 -4.49 -8.37 -15.58
N VAL A 249 -5.17 -8.94 -14.57
CA VAL A 249 -6.63 -8.94 -14.43
C VAL A 249 -7.12 -7.61 -13.88
N THR A 250 -6.69 -7.24 -12.68
CA THR A 250 -7.24 -6.11 -11.90
C THR A 250 -6.41 -4.84 -12.00
N VAL A 251 -5.20 -4.92 -12.54
CA VAL A 251 -4.18 -3.86 -12.53
C VAL A 251 -3.79 -3.37 -11.13
N GLU A 252 -4.06 -4.18 -10.10
CA GLU A 252 -3.56 -3.97 -8.73
C GLU A 252 -2.03 -4.11 -8.69
N PRO A 253 -1.28 -3.15 -8.12
CA PRO A 253 0.17 -3.29 -7.91
C PRO A 253 0.51 -4.48 -7.00
N LEU A 254 1.45 -5.32 -7.45
CA LEU A 254 1.84 -6.55 -6.75
C LEU A 254 3.31 -6.54 -6.33
N PHE A 255 4.22 -6.13 -7.22
CA PHE A 255 5.67 -6.17 -6.97
C PHE A 255 6.35 -4.89 -7.47
N SER A 256 7.43 -4.51 -6.80
CA SER A 256 8.35 -3.48 -7.27
C SER A 256 9.53 -4.11 -8.00
N SER A 257 10.08 -3.41 -8.99
CA SER A 257 11.37 -3.78 -9.59
C SER A 257 12.53 -3.76 -8.59
N LYS A 258 12.43 -3.00 -7.48
CA LYS A 258 13.47 -2.98 -6.42
C LYS A 258 13.69 -4.34 -5.78
N ASP A 259 12.61 -5.10 -5.65
CA ASP A 259 12.60 -6.40 -4.98
C ASP A 259 12.79 -7.55 -5.99
N LYS A 260 12.98 -7.25 -7.29
CA LYS A 260 13.25 -8.26 -8.32
C LYS A 260 14.73 -8.63 -8.32
N PHE A 261 15.03 -9.93 -8.37
CA PHE A 261 16.40 -10.42 -8.43
C PHE A 261 16.58 -11.54 -9.47
N GLU A 262 17.81 -11.78 -9.90
CA GLU A 262 18.17 -12.88 -10.80
C GLU A 262 18.19 -14.20 -10.02
N SER A 263 17.32 -15.13 -10.39
CA SER A 263 17.17 -16.41 -9.70
C SER A 263 17.72 -17.59 -10.49
N GLY A 264 17.89 -17.49 -11.81
CA GLY A 264 18.22 -18.63 -12.67
C GLY A 264 17.14 -19.72 -12.74
N CYS A 265 15.94 -19.52 -12.16
CA CYS A 265 14.84 -20.50 -12.23
C CYS A 265 14.04 -20.43 -13.54
N GLY A 266 14.18 -19.33 -14.29
CA GLY A 266 13.48 -19.11 -15.57
C GLY A 266 12.13 -18.40 -15.47
N TRP A 267 11.75 -17.89 -14.30
CA TRP A 267 10.59 -17.01 -14.09
C TRP A 267 11.01 -15.75 -13.32
N PRO A 268 10.31 -14.60 -13.51
CA PRO A 268 10.57 -13.41 -12.70
C PRO A 268 10.43 -13.74 -11.22
N SER A 269 11.47 -13.38 -10.46
CA SER A 269 11.61 -13.71 -9.05
C SER A 269 11.74 -12.43 -8.23
N PHE A 270 10.95 -12.35 -7.16
CA PHE A 270 10.95 -11.22 -6.23
C PHE A 270 11.22 -11.68 -4.81
N SER A 271 11.84 -10.85 -3.97
CA SER A 271 12.09 -11.16 -2.56
C SER A 271 10.88 -10.88 -1.67
N ARG A 272 10.02 -9.94 -2.05
CA ARG A 272 8.79 -9.55 -1.34
C ARG A 272 7.76 -8.90 -2.27
N PRO A 273 6.46 -8.86 -1.90
CA PRO A 273 5.49 -8.00 -2.57
C PRO A 273 5.76 -6.52 -2.30
N ILE A 274 5.18 -5.65 -3.14
CA ILE A 274 5.24 -4.19 -2.96
C ILE A 274 4.61 -3.72 -1.64
N SER A 275 3.69 -4.51 -1.09
CA SER A 275 3.00 -4.28 0.18
C SER A 275 2.51 -5.62 0.72
N PRO A 276 2.55 -5.89 2.05
CA PRO A 276 2.20 -7.19 2.61
C PRO A 276 0.77 -7.63 2.29
N ASP A 277 -0.13 -6.68 2.07
CA ASP A 277 -1.57 -6.94 1.95
C ASP A 277 -2.02 -7.36 0.54
N VAL A 278 -1.18 -7.29 -0.48
CA VAL A 278 -1.62 -7.45 -1.89
C VAL A 278 -1.66 -8.89 -2.37
N LEU A 279 -1.22 -9.84 -1.55
CA LEU A 279 -1.14 -11.26 -1.88
C LEU A 279 -1.99 -12.13 -0.94
N ARG A 280 -2.45 -13.27 -1.46
CA ARG A 280 -3.06 -14.36 -0.71
C ARG A 280 -2.22 -15.63 -0.87
N TYR A 281 -2.11 -16.40 0.20
CA TYR A 281 -1.32 -17.63 0.23
C TYR A 281 -2.21 -18.84 0.40
N LYS A 282 -1.95 -19.90 -0.38
CA LYS A 282 -2.71 -21.15 -0.30
C LYS A 282 -1.76 -22.34 -0.31
N LYS A 283 -2.01 -23.34 0.54
CA LYS A 283 -1.27 -24.61 0.49
C LYS A 283 -1.58 -25.33 -0.82
N ASP A 284 -0.53 -25.77 -1.51
CA ASP A 284 -0.61 -26.50 -2.77
C ASP A 284 0.10 -27.86 -2.61
N HIS A 285 -0.66 -28.94 -2.81
CA HIS A 285 -0.20 -30.33 -2.75
C HIS A 285 -0.09 -30.99 -4.13
N SER A 286 -0.24 -30.20 -5.20
CA SER A 286 -0.14 -30.68 -6.58
C SER A 286 1.23 -31.29 -6.86
N PHE A 287 1.28 -32.27 -7.77
CA PHE A 287 2.51 -32.96 -8.17
C PHE A 287 3.28 -33.62 -7.01
N ASN A 288 2.58 -34.00 -5.94
CA ASN A 288 3.15 -34.64 -4.74
C ASN A 288 4.23 -33.80 -4.03
N MET A 289 4.18 -32.48 -4.20
CA MET A 289 5.03 -31.50 -3.51
C MET A 289 4.20 -30.74 -2.48
N THR A 290 4.83 -30.20 -1.44
CA THR A 290 4.18 -29.20 -0.57
C THR A 290 4.77 -27.84 -0.90
N ARG A 291 3.95 -26.97 -1.50
CA ARG A 291 4.32 -25.61 -1.88
C ARG A 291 3.30 -24.62 -1.35
N THR A 292 3.66 -23.34 -1.35
CA THR A 292 2.72 -22.25 -1.06
C THR A 292 2.42 -21.53 -2.37
N GLU A 293 1.21 -21.70 -2.87
CA GLU A 293 0.67 -20.92 -3.99
C GLU A 293 0.48 -19.46 -3.56
N VAL A 294 0.82 -18.55 -4.47
CA VAL A 294 0.63 -17.11 -4.34
C VAL A 294 -0.43 -16.66 -5.33
N ARG A 295 -1.42 -15.91 -4.84
CA ARG A 295 -2.52 -15.33 -5.63
C ARG A 295 -2.63 -13.83 -5.36
N SER A 296 -3.12 -13.05 -6.34
CA SER A 296 -3.41 -11.62 -6.10
C SER A 296 -4.59 -11.46 -5.15
N ARG A 297 -4.54 -10.45 -4.26
CA ARG A 297 -5.61 -10.21 -3.29
C ARG A 297 -6.93 -9.89 -3.98
N SER A 298 -6.94 -8.91 -4.89
CA SER A 298 -8.19 -8.43 -5.49
C SER A 298 -8.72 -9.36 -6.58
N GLY A 299 -7.84 -9.84 -7.46
CA GLY A 299 -8.22 -10.69 -8.59
C GLY A 299 -8.44 -12.17 -8.23
N ASN A 300 -7.84 -12.62 -7.12
CA ASN A 300 -7.64 -14.05 -6.83
C ASN A 300 -6.97 -14.78 -8.02
N SER A 301 -6.17 -14.06 -8.80
CA SER A 301 -5.44 -14.57 -9.96
C SER A 301 -4.31 -15.46 -9.45
N HIS A 302 -4.15 -16.66 -9.99
CA HIS A 302 -2.95 -17.45 -9.74
C HIS A 302 -1.74 -16.70 -10.31
N LEU A 303 -0.75 -16.46 -9.45
CA LEU A 303 0.48 -15.77 -9.81
C LEU A 303 1.64 -16.75 -9.94
N GLY A 304 1.76 -17.69 -9.01
CA GLY A 304 2.84 -18.67 -8.95
C GLY A 304 3.00 -19.23 -7.55
N HIS A 305 4.24 -19.33 -7.08
CA HIS A 305 4.57 -19.92 -5.78
C HIS A 305 5.65 -19.14 -5.04
N VAL A 306 5.67 -19.24 -3.72
CA VAL A 306 6.73 -18.69 -2.86
C VAL A 306 7.55 -19.81 -2.24
N PHE A 307 8.87 -19.62 -2.21
CA PHE A 307 9.87 -20.54 -1.69
C PHE A 307 10.77 -19.84 -0.67
N THR A 308 11.48 -20.61 0.16
CA THR A 308 12.41 -20.11 1.19
C THR A 308 13.88 -20.23 0.76
N ASP A 309 14.13 -20.19 -0.54
CA ASP A 309 15.44 -20.33 -1.19
C ASP A 309 15.91 -19.01 -1.83
N GLY A 310 15.36 -17.88 -1.39
CA GLY A 310 15.72 -16.54 -1.87
C GLY A 310 16.95 -15.94 -1.17
N PRO A 311 17.36 -14.72 -1.58
CA PRO A 311 18.48 -13.99 -0.98
C PRO A 311 18.24 -13.75 0.52
N LYS A 312 19.17 -14.19 1.37
CA LYS A 312 19.01 -14.18 2.84
C LYS A 312 18.94 -12.76 3.39
N GLU A 313 19.73 -11.86 2.82
CA GLU A 313 19.80 -10.44 3.11
C GLU A 313 18.48 -9.70 2.80
N GLU A 314 17.66 -10.24 1.91
CA GLU A 314 16.34 -9.68 1.56
C GLU A 314 15.17 -10.38 2.27
N GLY A 315 15.45 -11.31 3.19
CA GLY A 315 14.45 -12.05 3.96
C GLY A 315 14.33 -13.53 3.59
N GLY A 316 15.11 -14.01 2.61
CA GLY A 316 15.21 -15.44 2.26
C GLY A 316 14.04 -16.00 1.47
N LEU A 317 13.06 -15.17 1.07
CA LEU A 317 11.92 -15.60 0.29
C LEU A 317 12.17 -15.39 -1.21
N ARG A 318 11.59 -16.27 -2.03
CA ARG A 318 11.56 -16.15 -3.48
C ARG A 318 10.13 -16.33 -3.98
N TYR A 319 9.54 -15.25 -4.43
CA TYR A 319 8.25 -15.21 -5.13
C TYR A 319 8.50 -15.49 -6.61
N CYS A 320 8.27 -16.73 -7.02
CA CYS A 320 8.44 -17.21 -8.40
C CYS A 320 7.12 -17.02 -9.15
N ILE A 321 7.05 -15.99 -10.00
CA ILE A 321 5.79 -15.50 -10.57
C ILE A 321 5.75 -15.75 -12.08
N ASN A 322 4.58 -16.08 -12.62
CA ASN A 322 4.37 -16.16 -14.06
C ASN A 322 4.26 -14.76 -14.67
N SER A 323 5.04 -14.47 -15.71
CA SER A 323 4.94 -13.23 -16.51
C SER A 323 3.57 -13.07 -17.19
N LEU A 324 2.88 -14.17 -17.48
CA LEU A 324 1.49 -14.17 -17.96
C LEU A 324 0.46 -13.76 -16.91
N SER A 325 0.84 -13.65 -15.63
CA SER A 325 -0.05 -13.18 -14.56
C SER A 325 0.11 -11.70 -14.21
N ILE A 326 1.18 -11.08 -14.72
CA ILE A 326 1.56 -9.70 -14.39
C ILE A 326 1.79 -8.85 -15.64
N SER A 327 1.68 -7.54 -15.50
CA SER A 327 2.04 -6.55 -16.51
C SER A 327 3.01 -5.55 -15.92
N PHE A 328 4.08 -5.22 -16.64
CA PHE A 328 5.07 -4.25 -16.19
C PHE A 328 4.65 -2.82 -16.56
N ILE A 329 4.76 -1.90 -15.60
CA ILE A 329 4.56 -0.47 -15.78
C ILE A 329 5.90 0.24 -15.54
N PRO A 330 6.55 0.74 -16.61
CA PRO A 330 7.80 1.50 -16.49
C PRO A 330 7.65 2.73 -15.60
N LYS A 331 8.70 3.08 -14.85
CA LYS A 331 8.73 4.21 -13.91
C LYS A 331 8.28 5.53 -14.55
N ASP A 332 8.74 5.84 -15.76
CA ASP A 332 8.39 7.05 -16.51
C ASP A 332 6.90 7.10 -16.94
N LYS A 333 6.20 5.96 -16.89
CA LYS A 333 4.76 5.82 -17.18
C LYS A 333 3.88 5.68 -15.94
N MET A 334 4.46 5.56 -14.75
CA MET A 334 3.68 5.34 -13.52
C MET A 334 2.74 6.51 -13.22
N VAL A 335 3.21 7.75 -13.34
CA VAL A 335 2.36 8.95 -13.08
C VAL A 335 1.20 9.02 -14.06
N GLU A 336 1.49 8.89 -15.37
CA GLU A 336 0.51 8.90 -16.46
C GLU A 336 -0.58 7.83 -16.25
N LYS A 337 -0.21 6.66 -15.71
CA LYS A 337 -1.11 5.53 -15.47
C LYS A 337 -1.76 5.53 -14.07
N GLY A 338 -1.58 6.59 -13.27
CA GLY A 338 -2.22 6.71 -11.96
C GLY A 338 -1.49 6.02 -10.79
N TYR A 339 -0.27 5.52 -11.02
CA TYR A 339 0.60 4.90 -10.00
C TYR A 339 1.66 5.85 -9.45
N GLY A 340 1.50 7.17 -9.63
CA GLY A 340 2.47 8.18 -9.15
C GLY A 340 2.71 8.14 -7.64
N TYR A 341 1.75 7.65 -6.86
CA TYR A 341 1.88 7.47 -5.41
C TYR A 341 2.85 6.34 -5.01
N LEU A 342 3.33 5.53 -5.97
CA LEU A 342 4.28 4.42 -5.76
C LEU A 342 5.69 4.72 -6.29
N LEU A 343 5.99 5.96 -6.70
CA LEU A 343 7.31 6.30 -7.25
C LEU A 343 8.45 6.01 -6.27
N SER A 344 8.26 6.31 -4.98
CA SER A 344 9.24 6.01 -3.93
C SER A 344 9.51 4.51 -3.78
N SER A 345 8.53 3.66 -4.13
CA SER A 345 8.65 2.21 -4.12
C SER A 345 9.53 1.66 -5.25
N VAL A 346 9.89 2.47 -6.26
CA VAL A 346 10.74 2.05 -7.41
C VAL A 346 12.06 2.83 -7.57
N ASP A 347 12.26 3.89 -6.78
CA ASP A 347 13.42 4.78 -6.81
C ASP A 347 14.79 4.17 -6.50
#